data_AF-A0A259LYU9-F1
#
_entry.id   AF-A0A259LYU9-F1
#
_cell.length_a   1.000
_cell.length_b   1.000
_cell.length_c   1.000
_cell.angle_alpha   90.00
_cell.angle_beta   90.00
_cell.angle_gamma   90.00
#
_symmetry.space_group_name_H-M   'P 1'
#
loop_
_entity.id
_entity.type
_entity.pdbx_description
1 polymer ?
#
loop_
_entity_poly.entity_id
_entity_poly.type
_entity_poly.pdbx_seq_one_letter_code
_entity_poly.pdbx_strand_id
1 'polypeptide(L)' 'MKVKEGIDAKTVEAAKRLESENYSAGFVTEIEMDMAPRGLSEDTVRFISAKKGEPEWLLEWRLEAYRR' A
#
# COMPACT_ATOMS: atom_id res chain seq x y z
N MET A 1 1.94 -37.71 -5.34
CA MET A 1 1.45 -36.55 -6.11
C MET A 1 1.14 -37.05 -7.52
N LYS A 2 -0.14 -37.08 -7.93
CA LYS A 2 -0.51 -37.62 -9.25
C LYS A 2 -0.28 -36.55 -10.31
N VAL A 3 0.78 -36.71 -11.09
CA VAL A 3 1.02 -35.91 -12.30
C VAL A 3 -0.03 -36.32 -13.33
N LYS A 4 -0.71 -35.35 -13.97
CA LYS A 4 -1.69 -35.62 -15.04
C LYS A 4 -0.96 -36.20 -16.25
N GLU A 5 -1.54 -37.19 -16.92
CA GLU A 5 -0.95 -37.79 -18.13
C GLU A 5 -0.65 -36.71 -19.17
N GLY A 6 0.59 -36.67 -19.65
CA GLY A 6 1.08 -35.70 -20.63
C GLY A 6 2.05 -34.64 -20.09
N ILE A 7 2.26 -34.55 -18.78
CA ILE A 7 3.26 -33.63 -18.19
C ILE A 7 4.50 -34.43 -17.78
N ASP A 8 5.64 -34.13 -18.39
CA ASP A 8 6.93 -34.74 -18.03
C ASP A 8 7.31 -34.36 -16.59
N ALA A 9 7.69 -35.37 -15.80
CA ALA A 9 7.99 -35.19 -14.38
C ALA A 9 9.16 -34.23 -14.14
N LYS A 10 10.11 -34.11 -15.08
CA LYS A 10 11.24 -33.18 -14.98
C LYS A 10 10.78 -31.74 -15.15
N THR A 11 9.75 -31.49 -15.95
CA THR A 11 9.16 -30.15 -16.13
C THR A 11 8.50 -29.65 -14.85
N VAL A 12 7.80 -30.54 -14.13
CA VAL A 12 7.18 -30.21 -12.84
C VAL A 12 8.24 -29.90 -11.78
N GLU A 13 9.34 -30.65 -11.79
CA GLU A 13 10.46 -30.41 -10.88
C GLU A 13 11.17 -29.07 -11.19
N ALA A 14 11.41 -28.79 -12.47
CA ALA A 14 12.02 -27.53 -12.91
C ALA A 14 11.17 -26.30 -12.55
N ALA A 15 9.84 -26.39 -12.72
CA ALA A 15 8.92 -25.31 -12.31
C ALA A 15 8.95 -25.08 -10.80
N LYS A 16 8.99 -26.15 -9.99
CA LYS A 16 9.10 -26.02 -8.52
C LYS A 16 10.41 -25.38 -8.08
N ARG A 17 11.53 -25.71 -8.74
CA ARG A 17 12.84 -25.07 -8.46
C ARG A 17 12.80 -23.57 -8.72
N LEU A 18 12.12 -23.14 -9.79
CA LEU A 18 11.98 -21.72 -10.14
C LEU A 18 11.09 -20.93 -9.16
N GLU A 19 10.04 -21.57 -8.62
CA GLU A 19 9.12 -20.93 -7.66
C GLU A 19 9.80 -20.58 -6.32
N SER A 20 10.70 -21.45 -5.84
CA SER A 20 11.39 -21.24 -4.55
C SER A 20 12.68 -20.42 -4.65
N GLU A 21 13.38 -20.44 -5.78
CA GLU A 21 14.73 -19.84 -5.88
C GLU A 21 14.75 -18.41 -6.48
N ASN A 22 13.69 -17.95 -7.18
CA ASN A 22 13.73 -16.72 -7.98
C ASN A 22 12.74 -15.60 -7.61
N TYR A 23 11.94 -15.74 -6.55
CA TYR A 23 11.00 -14.68 -6.11
C TYR A 23 11.42 -14.02 -4.78
N SER A 24 12.73 -13.85 -4.57
CA SER A 24 13.26 -13.12 -3.41
C SER A 24 13.12 -11.59 -3.55
N ALA A 25 12.84 -11.08 -4.75
CA ALA A 25 12.80 -9.65 -5.06
C ALA A 25 11.39 -9.06 -4.88
N GLY A 26 10.89 -9.02 -3.64
CA GLY A 26 9.80 -8.12 -3.28
C GLY A 26 10.33 -6.69 -3.22
N PHE A 27 9.74 -5.75 -3.96
CA PHE A 27 10.07 -4.33 -3.83
C PHE A 27 9.47 -3.82 -2.51
N VAL A 28 10.33 -3.48 -1.54
CA VAL A 28 9.94 -2.80 -0.30
C VAL A 28 10.56 -1.41 -0.32
N THR A 29 9.72 -0.39 -0.24
CA THR A 29 10.17 0.99 -0.05
C THR A 29 9.72 1.43 1.33
N GLU A 30 10.67 1.76 2.19
CA GLU A 30 10.36 2.44 3.44
C GLU A 30 9.91 3.86 3.10
N ILE A 31 8.65 4.16 3.37
CA ILE A 31 8.08 5.50 3.23
C ILE A 31 7.95 6.09 4.62
N GLU A 32 8.50 7.28 4.83
CA GLU A 32 8.29 8.02 6.05
C GLU A 32 6.81 8.42 6.14
N MET A 33 6.11 7.90 7.16
CA MET A 33 4.70 8.16 7.38
C MET A 33 4.50 8.85 8.72
N ASP A 34 3.93 10.05 8.67
CA ASP A 34 3.45 10.71 9.87
C ASP A 34 1.96 10.44 10.07
N MET A 35 1.62 9.84 11.21
CA MET A 35 0.23 9.56 11.57
C MET A 35 -0.36 10.75 12.34
N ALA A 36 -1.53 11.21 11.89
CA ALA A 36 -2.33 12.14 12.66
C ALA A 36 -2.83 11.46 13.96
N PRO A 37 -3.11 12.23 15.03
CA PRO A 37 -3.71 11.70 16.25
C PRO A 37 -5.04 10.99 15.96
N ARG A 38 -5.40 10.04 16.84
CA ARG A 38 -6.64 9.27 16.68
C ARG A 38 -7.85 10.19 16.81
N GLY A 39 -8.72 10.16 15.81
CA GLY A 39 -9.96 10.95 15.76
C GLY A 39 -9.91 12.09 14.76
N LEU A 40 -11.05 12.37 14.14
CA LEU A 40 -11.20 13.46 13.17
C LEU A 40 -11.85 14.67 13.86
N SER A 41 -11.08 15.74 14.01
CA SER A 41 -11.52 17.05 14.49
C SER A 41 -11.12 18.15 13.49
N GLU A 42 -11.69 19.35 13.61
CA GLU A 42 -11.26 20.50 12.79
C GLU A 42 -9.77 20.81 12.97
N ASP A 43 -9.24 20.64 14.19
CA ASP A 43 -7.80 20.82 14.48
C ASP A 43 -6.95 19.80 13.72
N THR A 44 -7.39 18.54 13.64
CA THR A 44 -6.73 17.50 12.83
C THR A 44 -6.76 17.85 11.35
N VAL A 45 -7.87 18.40 10.84
CA VAL A 45 -7.99 18.83 9.43
C VAL A 45 -7.02 19.98 9.14
N ARG A 46 -6.96 21.00 10.01
CA ARG A 46 -6.03 22.13 9.89
C ARG A 46 -4.58 21.66 9.96
N PHE A 47 -4.26 20.76 10.89
CA PHE A 47 -2.93 20.16 11.01
C PHE A 47 -2.49 19.43 9.73
N ILE A 48 -3.37 18.59 9.16
CA ILE A 48 -3.08 17.86 7.91
C ILE A 48 -2.87 18.83 6.74
N SER A 49 -3.70 19.86 6.64
CA SER A 49 -3.65 20.83 5.55
C SER A 49 -2.37 21.67 5.60
N ALA A 50 -1.99 22.17 6.78
CA ALA A 50 -0.75 22.89 7.00
C ALA A 50 0.48 22.02 6.70
N LYS A 51 0.47 20.75 7.14
CA LYS A 51 1.57 19.81 6.89
C LYS A 51 1.78 19.52 5.40
N LYS A 52 0.71 19.57 4.60
CA LYS A 52 0.75 19.36 3.16
C LYS A 52 1.01 20.62 2.35
N GLY A 53 1.12 21.79 3.00
CA GLY A 53 1.29 23.08 2.31
C GLY A 53 0.12 23.41 1.38
N GLU A 54 -1.10 23.02 1.78
CA GLU A 54 -2.29 23.24 0.97
C GLU A 54 -2.68 24.72 0.92
N PRO A 55 -3.22 25.21 -0.21
CA PRO A 55 -3.74 26.56 -0.32
C PRO A 55 -5.04 26.74 0.49
N GLU A 56 -5.34 27.97 0.92
CA GLU A 56 -6.46 28.29 1.81
C GLU A 56 -7.83 27.75 1.34
N TRP A 57 -8.10 27.85 0.04
CA TRP A 57 -9.37 27.36 -0.54
C TRP A 57 -9.57 25.85 -0.34
N LEU A 58 -8.48 25.07 -0.28
CA LEU A 58 -8.54 23.63 -0.09
C LEU A 58 -8.77 23.29 1.39
N LEU A 59 -8.21 24.08 2.31
CA LEU A 59 -8.50 23.97 3.75
C LEU A 59 -9.98 24.22 4.00
N GLU A 60 -10.54 25.31 3.47
CA GLU A 60 -11.95 25.65 3.65
C GLU A 60 -12.87 24.57 3.07
N TRP A 61 -12.53 24.01 1.91
CA TRP A 61 -13.26 22.88 1.34
C TRP A 61 -13.26 21.64 2.24
N ARG A 62 -12.11 21.30 2.85
CA ARG A 62 -12.01 20.18 3.80
C ARG A 62 -12.84 20.42 5.06
N LEU A 63 -12.82 21.65 5.58
CA LEU A 63 -13.59 22.02 6.77
C LEU A 63 -15.09 21.98 6.51
N GLU A 64 -15.54 22.45 5.34
CA GLU A 64 -16.94 22.33 4.96
C GLU A 64 -17.37 20.86 4.84
N ALA A 65 -16.53 20.01 4.24
CA ALA A 65 -16.80 18.58 4.13
C ALA A 65 -16.89 17.88 5.50
N TYR A 66 -16.10 18.31 6.50
CA TYR A 66 -16.16 17.78 7.85
C TYR A 66 -17.47 18.14 8.59
N ARG A 67 -18.08 19.27 8.26
CA ARG A 67 -19.30 19.78 8.91
C ARG A 67 -20.61 19.22 8.32
N ARG A 68 -20.52 18.46 7.22
CA ARG A 68 -21.67 17.81 6.57
C ARG A 68 -21.92 16.43 7.17
#